data_AF-A0A1H4BZW8-F1
#
_entry.id   AF-A0A1H4BZW8-F1
#
_cell.length_a   1.000
_cell.length_b   1.000
_cell.length_c   1.000
_cell.angle_alpha   90.00
_cell.angle_beta   90.00
_cell.angle_gamma   90.00
#
_symmetry.space_group_name_H-M   'P 1'
#
loop_
_entity.id
_entity.type
_entity.pdbx_description
1 polymer ?
#
loop_
_entity_poly.entity_id
_entity_poly.type
_entity_poly.pdbx_seq_one_letter_code
_entity_poly.pdbx_strand_id
1 'polypeptide(L)'
;MGEFDLAIGAIAGKAYVNTSVDAINQRILGRYSNGVGGGQGKTWDDPNHMKFFNDGAVNFPYLSDGMWFLTQHKRWGLLKSHPDYLAVARQVNQVDLYRSVASAMKVNVPKDVLRTSKLIDGVVWDGKDPARYADGFKIKA
;
A
#
# COMPACT_ATOMS: atom_id res chain seq x y z
N MET A 1 27.26 9.08 3.25
CA MET A 1 26.39 7.89 3.23
C MET A 1 24.98 8.41 3.48
N GLY A 2 24.06 8.26 2.53
CA GLY A 2 22.70 8.78 2.66
C GLY A 2 21.87 7.95 3.65
N GLU A 3 20.74 8.48 4.13
CA GLU A 3 19.83 7.76 5.03
C GLU A 3 19.36 6.40 4.46
N PHE A 4 19.18 6.32 3.13
CA PHE A 4 18.83 5.08 2.45
C PHE A 4 19.92 4.00 2.51
N ASP A 5 21.20 4.38 2.40
CA ASP A 5 22.32 3.42 2.41
C ASP A 5 22.42 2.72 3.77
N LEU A 6 22.18 3.46 4.87
CA LEU A 6 22.15 2.93 6.22
C LEU A 6 20.98 1.96 6.42
N ALA A 7 19.77 2.33 5.97
CA ALA A 7 18.60 1.47 6.06
C ALA A 7 18.76 0.17 5.24
N ILE A 8 19.31 0.28 4.03
CA ILE A 8 19.61 -0.86 3.16
C ILE A 8 20.63 -1.80 3.83
N GLY A 9 21.72 -1.24 4.36
CA GLY A 9 22.75 -2.03 5.06
C GLY A 9 22.19 -2.75 6.28
N ALA A 10 21.34 -2.09 7.07
CA ALA A 10 20.71 -2.69 8.24
C ALA A 10 19.83 -3.89 7.88
N ILE A 11 18.89 -3.72 6.93
CA ILE A 11 17.93 -4.78 6.59
C ILE A 11 18.61 -5.96 5.85
N ALA A 12 19.68 -5.71 5.09
CA ALA A 12 20.46 -6.76 4.42
C ALA A 12 21.23 -7.65 5.40
N GLY A 13 21.55 -7.15 6.59
CA GLY A 13 22.41 -7.82 7.56
C GLY A 13 21.93 -9.21 7.99
N LYS A 14 22.86 -10.03 8.47
CA LYS A 14 22.62 -11.43 8.91
C LYS A 14 21.52 -11.58 9.97
N ALA A 15 21.35 -10.58 10.82
CA ALA A 15 20.31 -10.57 11.85
C ALA A 15 18.89 -10.37 11.29
N TYR A 16 18.77 -9.99 10.02
CA TYR A 16 17.50 -9.70 9.35
C TYR A 16 17.34 -10.58 8.10
N VAL A 17 17.34 -9.99 6.90
CA VAL A 17 17.09 -10.74 5.65
C VAL A 17 18.27 -11.62 5.27
N ASN A 18 19.48 -11.29 5.74
CA ASN A 18 20.71 -12.02 5.45
C ASN A 18 20.94 -12.20 3.93
N THR A 19 20.92 -11.08 3.22
CA THR A 19 21.09 -11.02 1.76
C THR A 19 22.14 -9.98 1.37
N SER A 20 22.55 -9.97 0.10
CA SER A 20 23.43 -8.91 -0.40
C SER A 20 22.70 -7.57 -0.50
N VAL A 21 23.40 -6.47 -0.24
CA VAL A 21 22.89 -5.10 -0.45
C VAL A 21 22.40 -4.92 -1.90
N ASP A 22 23.11 -5.48 -2.87
CA ASP A 22 22.78 -5.37 -4.30
C ASP A 22 21.45 -6.03 -4.67
N ALA A 23 21.03 -7.06 -3.92
CA ALA A 23 19.74 -7.71 -4.16
C ALA A 23 18.54 -6.79 -3.86
N ILE A 24 18.72 -5.77 -3.01
CA ILE A 24 17.63 -4.92 -2.51
C ILE A 24 17.79 -3.43 -2.86
N ASN A 25 19.01 -2.94 -3.08
CA ASN A 25 19.29 -1.51 -3.26
C ASN A 25 18.55 -0.91 -4.46
N GLN A 26 18.50 -1.61 -5.60
CA GLN A 26 17.91 -1.10 -6.83
C GLN A 26 16.42 -0.79 -6.62
N ARG A 27 15.69 -1.69 -5.94
CA ARG A 27 14.24 -1.54 -5.71
C ARG A 27 13.93 -0.42 -4.72
N ILE A 28 14.79 -0.21 -3.73
CA ILE A 28 14.66 0.90 -2.77
C ILE A 28 14.94 2.24 -3.45
N LEU A 29 15.91 2.25 -4.38
CA LEU A 29 16.25 3.44 -5.18
C LEU A 29 15.32 3.67 -6.38
N GLY A 30 14.30 2.83 -6.57
CA GLY A 30 13.36 2.95 -7.68
C GLY A 30 13.89 2.55 -9.04
N ARG A 31 15.01 1.83 -9.09
CA ARG A 31 15.62 1.29 -10.31
C ARG A 31 15.07 -0.10 -10.56
N TYR A 32 14.29 -0.25 -11.61
CA TYR A 32 13.59 -1.49 -11.92
C TYR A 32 14.12 -2.11 -13.21
N SER A 33 14.14 -3.44 -13.22
CA SER A 33 14.32 -4.27 -14.41
C SER A 33 13.22 -5.32 -14.43
N ASN A 34 12.65 -5.57 -15.62
CA ASN A 34 11.64 -6.62 -15.79
C ASN A 34 12.24 -8.01 -16.04
N GLY A 35 13.57 -8.14 -16.14
CA GLY A 35 14.28 -9.42 -16.25
C GLY A 35 14.05 -10.20 -17.55
N VAL A 36 13.27 -9.67 -18.49
CA VAL A 36 12.99 -10.35 -19.78
C VAL A 36 14.29 -10.60 -20.54
N GLY A 37 14.42 -11.76 -21.19
CA GLY A 37 15.60 -12.11 -21.98
C GLY A 37 16.90 -12.24 -21.16
N GLY A 38 16.82 -12.64 -19.89
CA GLY A 38 18.01 -12.78 -19.04
C GLY A 38 18.65 -11.45 -18.66
N GLY A 39 17.84 -10.40 -18.49
CA GLY A 39 18.30 -9.06 -18.13
C GLY A 39 18.44 -8.09 -19.31
N GLN A 40 18.11 -8.53 -20.53
CA GLN A 40 18.08 -7.69 -21.74
C GLN A 40 16.79 -6.89 -21.90
N GLY A 41 15.83 -7.10 -21.00
CA GLY A 41 14.56 -6.42 -20.98
C GLY A 41 14.64 -4.96 -20.54
N LYS A 42 13.47 -4.34 -20.38
CA LYS A 42 13.37 -2.92 -20.03
C LYS A 42 13.93 -2.67 -18.62
N THR A 43 14.76 -1.65 -18.53
CA THR A 43 15.13 -0.99 -17.28
C THR A 43 14.52 0.41 -17.24
N TRP A 44 14.13 0.87 -16.05
CA TRP A 44 13.61 2.22 -15.85
C TRP A 44 13.76 2.67 -14.40
N ASP A 45 13.83 3.98 -14.22
CA ASP A 45 13.75 4.62 -12.91
C ASP A 45 12.31 5.09 -12.69
N ASP A 46 11.68 4.63 -11.61
CA ASP A 46 10.30 4.98 -11.26
C ASP A 46 10.30 6.07 -10.16
N PRO A 47 9.81 7.29 -10.44
CA PRO A 47 9.67 8.32 -9.41
C PRO A 47 8.64 7.94 -8.33
N ASN A 48 7.79 6.94 -8.58
CA ASN A 48 6.84 6.37 -7.64
C ASN A 48 7.27 4.97 -7.16
N HIS A 49 8.56 4.82 -6.90
CA HIS A 49 9.13 3.64 -6.26
C HIS A 49 8.56 3.34 -4.87
N MET A 50 9.02 2.23 -4.27
CA MET A 50 8.68 1.84 -2.90
C MET A 50 8.92 2.99 -1.91
N LYS A 51 7.90 3.31 -1.12
CA LYS A 51 7.92 4.37 -0.09
C LYS A 51 7.50 3.78 1.24
N PHE A 52 8.21 4.14 2.30
CA PHE A 52 7.91 3.68 3.66
C PHE A 52 7.27 4.74 4.54
N PHE A 53 7.45 6.02 4.21
CA PHE A 53 6.94 7.15 4.99
C PHE A 53 6.24 8.20 4.13
N ASN A 54 6.97 8.83 3.20
CA ASN A 54 6.46 9.87 2.28
C ASN A 54 5.62 10.92 3.05
N ASP A 55 6.26 11.58 4.01
CA ASP A 55 5.67 12.60 4.88
C ASP A 55 4.42 12.13 5.64
N GLY A 56 4.40 10.85 6.02
CA GLY A 56 3.28 10.21 6.73
C GLY A 56 2.14 9.72 5.82
N ALA A 57 2.15 10.06 4.54
CA ALA A 57 1.07 9.69 3.62
C ALA A 57 0.97 8.17 3.37
N VAL A 58 2.08 7.44 3.49
CA VAL A 58 2.09 5.97 3.30
C VAL A 58 1.45 5.25 4.48
N ASN A 59 1.69 5.72 5.70
CA ASN A 59 1.37 4.97 6.90
C ASN A 59 -0.02 5.28 7.45
N PHE A 60 -0.65 6.38 7.02
CA PHE A 60 -1.98 6.74 7.49
C PHE A 60 -2.99 5.62 7.16
N PRO A 61 -3.71 5.07 8.18
CA PRO A 61 -4.55 3.89 8.00
C PRO A 61 -5.93 4.26 7.42
N TYR A 62 -5.97 4.64 6.13
CA TYR A 62 -7.20 5.01 5.44
C TYR A 62 -8.27 3.91 5.57
N LEU A 63 -9.48 4.30 5.98
CA LEU A 63 -10.62 3.38 6.05
C LEU A 63 -10.98 2.82 4.67
N SER A 64 -10.80 3.63 3.61
CA SER A 64 -11.03 3.21 2.23
C SER A 64 -10.18 2.00 1.83
N ASP A 65 -8.99 1.85 2.40
CA ASP A 65 -8.09 0.74 2.04
C ASP A 65 -8.56 -0.55 2.71
N GLY A 66 -8.89 -0.49 4.00
CA GLY A 66 -9.50 -1.62 4.71
C GLY A 66 -10.81 -2.06 4.06
N MET A 67 -11.65 -1.09 3.70
CA MET A 67 -12.89 -1.35 2.95
C MET A 67 -12.61 -1.99 1.59
N TRP A 68 -11.61 -1.52 0.83
CA TRP A 68 -11.25 -2.10 -0.47
C TRP A 68 -10.89 -3.58 -0.32
N PHE A 69 -10.07 -3.94 0.66
CA PHE A 69 -9.76 -5.35 0.92
C PHE A 69 -11.02 -6.16 1.16
N LEU A 70 -11.94 -5.70 2.02
CA LEU A 70 -13.21 -6.38 2.27
C LEU A 70 -14.04 -6.53 0.98
N THR A 71 -14.04 -5.54 0.07
CA THR A 71 -14.72 -5.68 -1.23
C THR A 71 -14.10 -6.79 -2.08
N GLN A 72 -12.77 -6.94 -2.07
CA GLN A 72 -12.10 -8.02 -2.81
C GLN A 72 -12.34 -9.39 -2.16
N HIS A 73 -12.40 -9.46 -0.83
CA HIS A 73 -12.80 -10.69 -0.12
C HIS A 73 -14.23 -11.13 -0.51
N LYS A 74 -15.17 -10.17 -0.63
CA LYS A 74 -16.52 -10.45 -1.14
C LYS A 74 -16.50 -10.91 -2.60
N ARG A 75 -15.78 -10.19 -3.47
CA ARG A 75 -15.64 -10.49 -4.90
C ARG A 75 -15.15 -11.92 -5.16
N TRP A 76 -14.21 -12.39 -4.36
CA TRP A 76 -13.60 -13.72 -4.49
C TRP A 76 -14.23 -14.78 -3.58
N GLY A 77 -15.36 -14.48 -2.93
CA GLY A 77 -16.12 -15.46 -2.17
C GLY A 77 -15.52 -15.86 -0.81
N LEU A 78 -14.51 -15.15 -0.31
CA LEU A 78 -13.99 -15.30 1.06
C LEU A 78 -15.01 -14.78 2.09
N LEU A 79 -15.70 -13.68 1.76
CA LEU A 79 -16.91 -13.24 2.47
C LEU A 79 -18.14 -13.63 1.66
N LYS A 80 -19.12 -14.27 2.31
CA LYS A 80 -20.34 -14.74 1.63
C LYS A 80 -21.35 -13.62 1.41
N SER A 81 -21.53 -12.74 2.39
CA SER A 81 -22.39 -11.56 2.35
C SER A 81 -21.58 -10.27 2.40
N HIS A 82 -22.23 -9.15 2.07
CA HIS A 82 -21.66 -7.83 2.32
C HIS A 82 -21.66 -7.57 3.83
N PRO A 83 -20.51 -7.28 4.45
CA PRO A 83 -20.49 -6.73 5.80
C PRO A 83 -20.91 -5.25 5.79
N ASP A 84 -21.11 -4.68 6.97
CA ASP A 84 -20.98 -3.23 7.12
C ASP A 84 -19.49 -2.87 6.98
N TYR A 85 -19.09 -2.61 5.73
CA TYR A 85 -17.72 -2.32 5.35
C TYR A 85 -17.10 -1.19 6.17
N LEU A 86 -17.86 -0.12 6.41
CA LEU A 86 -17.36 1.04 7.12
C LEU A 86 -17.24 0.74 8.62
N ALA A 87 -18.22 0.07 9.23
CA ALA A 87 -18.15 -0.31 10.63
C ALA A 87 -16.97 -1.25 10.90
N VAL A 88 -16.77 -2.27 10.06
CA VAL A 88 -15.63 -3.19 10.20
C VAL A 88 -14.30 -2.44 10.06
N ALA A 89 -14.16 -1.59 9.04
CA ALA A 89 -12.93 -0.81 8.86
C ALA A 89 -12.65 0.12 10.07
N ARG A 90 -13.68 0.74 10.67
CA ARG A 90 -13.54 1.58 11.87
C ARG A 90 -13.15 0.79 13.13
N GLN A 91 -13.61 -0.45 13.26
CA GLN A 91 -13.25 -1.30 14.41
C GLN A 91 -11.78 -1.71 14.36
N VAL A 92 -11.23 -1.94 13.16
CA VAL A 92 -9.86 -2.40 12.97
C VAL A 92 -8.87 -1.23 12.92
N ASN A 93 -9.17 -0.19 12.14
CA ASN A 93 -8.22 0.90 11.89
C ASN A 93 -8.25 1.92 13.04
N GLN A 94 -7.17 1.94 13.83
CA GLN A 94 -6.98 2.87 14.95
C GLN A 94 -6.56 4.28 14.47
N VAL A 95 -7.40 4.92 13.66
CA VAL A 95 -7.10 6.23 13.03
C VAL A 95 -6.85 7.31 14.07
N ASP A 96 -7.62 7.35 15.16
CA ASP A 96 -7.48 8.38 16.19
C ASP A 96 -6.18 8.23 16.98
N LEU A 97 -5.78 7.00 17.29
CA LEU A 97 -4.48 6.69 17.88
C LEU A 97 -3.34 7.09 16.94
N TYR A 98 -3.47 6.78 15.65
CA TYR A 98 -2.47 7.18 14.67
C TYR A 98 -2.32 8.71 14.61
N ARG A 99 -3.45 9.44 14.56
CA ARG A 99 -3.46 10.91 14.54
C ARG A 99 -2.84 11.53 15.79
N SER A 100 -3.11 10.97 16.97
CA SER A 100 -2.57 11.51 18.22
C SER A 100 -1.04 11.39 18.26
N VAL A 101 -0.50 10.23 17.85
CA VAL A 101 0.96 10.01 17.77
C VAL A 101 1.59 10.85 16.66
N ALA A 102 0.99 10.89 15.48
CA ALA A 102 1.50 11.70 14.37
C ALA A 102 1.57 13.19 14.75
N SER A 103 0.56 13.71 15.43
CA SER A 103 0.56 15.09 15.95
C SER A 103 1.70 15.33 16.94
N ALA A 104 1.89 14.42 17.91
CA ALA A 104 2.99 14.51 18.87
C ALA A 104 4.38 14.49 18.19
N MET A 105 4.50 13.74 17.08
CA MET A 105 5.72 13.64 16.27
C MET A 105 5.82 14.72 15.18
N LYS A 106 4.87 15.67 15.11
CA LYS A 106 4.79 16.72 14.07
C LYS A 106 4.75 16.17 12.64
N VAL A 107 4.16 14.99 12.46
CA VAL A 107 3.92 14.37 11.15
C VAL A 107 2.57 14.82 10.62
N ASN A 108 2.56 15.32 9.38
CA ASN A 108 1.32 15.70 8.72
C ASN A 108 0.48 14.46 8.40
N VAL A 109 -0.84 14.59 8.58
CA VAL A 109 -1.79 13.52 8.25
C VAL A 109 -2.91 14.03 7.36
N PRO A 110 -3.48 13.17 6.50
CA PRO A 110 -4.65 13.50 5.71
C PRO A 110 -5.84 13.96 6.58
N LYS A 111 -6.59 14.94 6.06
CA LYS A 111 -7.85 15.40 6.69
C LYS A 111 -8.92 14.32 6.60
N ASP A 112 -9.06 13.73 5.41
CA ASP A 112 -10.04 12.69 5.13
C ASP A 112 -9.52 11.30 5.47
N VAL A 113 -10.41 10.48 6.03
CA VAL A 113 -10.13 9.07 6.36
C VAL A 113 -10.36 8.14 5.16
N LEU A 114 -10.87 8.67 4.05
CA LEU A 114 -11.08 7.97 2.78
C LEU A 114 -10.19 8.61 1.72
N ARG A 115 -9.64 7.79 0.83
CA ARG A 115 -8.94 8.23 -0.38
C ARG A 115 -9.52 7.59 -1.63
N THR A 116 -9.36 8.28 -2.75
CA THR A 116 -9.69 7.75 -4.07
C THR A 116 -8.45 7.12 -4.70
N SER A 117 -8.63 5.97 -5.33
CA SER A 117 -7.59 5.27 -6.10
C SER A 117 -8.13 4.88 -7.46
N LYS A 118 -7.32 5.10 -8.51
CA LYS A 118 -7.59 4.58 -9.86
C LYS A 118 -6.69 3.38 -10.10
N LEU A 119 -7.29 2.24 -10.42
CA LEU A 119 -6.62 0.98 -10.65
C LEU A 119 -6.06 0.94 -12.08
N ILE A 120 -5.18 -0.02 -12.36
CA ILE A 120 -4.48 -0.13 -13.66
C ILE A 120 -5.44 -0.36 -14.84
N ASP A 121 -6.60 -0.96 -14.59
CA ASP A 121 -7.67 -1.18 -15.56
C ASP A 121 -8.61 0.03 -15.73
N GLY A 122 -8.29 1.14 -15.05
CA GLY A 122 -9.06 2.39 -15.10
C GLY A 122 -10.24 2.43 -14.14
N VAL A 123 -10.57 1.34 -13.44
CA VAL A 123 -11.62 1.32 -12.43
C VAL A 123 -11.26 2.27 -11.29
N VAL A 124 -12.25 3.01 -10.78
CA VAL A 124 -12.06 3.96 -9.67
C VAL A 124 -12.68 3.39 -8.40
N TRP A 125 -11.90 3.43 -7.33
CA TRP A 125 -12.33 3.15 -5.97
C TRP A 125 -12.30 4.44 -5.15
N ASP A 126 -13.46 4.88 -4.63
CA ASP A 126 -13.59 6.12 -3.85
C ASP A 126 -14.11 5.92 -2.41
N GLY A 127 -14.41 4.67 -2.02
CA GLY A 127 -14.90 4.34 -0.69
C GLY A 127 -16.39 4.61 -0.45
N LYS A 128 -17.15 5.11 -1.43
CA LYS A 128 -18.53 5.57 -1.19
C LYS A 128 -19.58 4.47 -1.31
N ASP A 129 -19.36 3.49 -2.19
CA ASP A 129 -20.31 2.41 -2.46
C ASP A 129 -19.59 1.05 -2.59
N PRO A 130 -19.15 0.47 -1.45
CA PRO A 130 -18.39 -0.77 -1.44
C PRO A 130 -19.16 -1.98 -1.98
N ALA A 131 -20.48 -2.02 -1.80
CA ALA A 131 -21.30 -3.12 -2.27
C ALA A 131 -21.38 -3.13 -3.80
N ARG A 132 -21.76 -2.00 -4.41
CA ARG A 132 -21.77 -1.87 -5.88
C ARG A 132 -20.39 -2.07 -6.49
N TYR A 133 -19.34 -1.58 -5.82
CA TYR A 133 -17.97 -1.80 -6.28
C TYR A 133 -17.62 -3.29 -6.31
N ALA A 134 -17.89 -4.04 -5.23
CA ALA A 134 -17.62 -5.47 -5.15
C ALA A 134 -18.38 -6.27 -6.22
N ASP A 135 -19.63 -5.91 -6.49
CA ASP A 135 -20.51 -6.64 -7.42
C ASP A 135 -20.30 -6.24 -8.88
N GLY A 136 -19.71 -5.07 -9.14
CA GLY A 136 -19.57 -4.48 -10.48
C GLY A 136 -18.52 -5.14 -11.38
N PHE A 137 -17.70 -6.06 -10.86
CA PHE A 137 -16.67 -6.73 -11.66
C PHE A 137 -17.28 -7.84 -12.54
N LYS A 138 -16.83 -7.89 -13.80
CA LYS A 138 -17.19 -8.96 -14.75
C LYS A 138 -16.70 -10.34 -14.30
N ILE A 139 -15.52 -10.38 -13.68
CA ILE A 139 -14.89 -11.60 -13.17
C ILE A 139 -14.92 -11.58 -11.65
N LYS A 140 -15.60 -12.56 -11.08
CA LYS A 140 -15.83 -12.80 -9.65
C LYS A 140 -16.13 -14.29 -9.43
N ALA A 141 -16.10 -14.74 -8.17
CA ALA A 141 -16.39 -16.12 -7.78
C ALA A 141 -17.88 -16.49 -7.92
#